data_AF-A0A7V2P693-F1
#
_entry.id   AF-A0A7V2P693-F1
#
_cell.length_a   1.000
_cell.length_b   1.000
_cell.length_c   1.000
_cell.angle_alpha   90.00
_cell.angle_beta   90.00
_cell.angle_gamma   90.00
#
_symmetry.space_group_name_H-M   'P 1'
#
loop_
_entity.id
_entity.type
_entity.pdbx_description
1 polymer ?
#
loop_
_entity_poly.entity_id
_entity_poly.type
_entity_poly.pdbx_seq_one_letter_code
_entity_poly.pdbx_strand_id
1 'polypeptide(L)'
;MGGVDGDTGNQWSYAGWSLLIIYSSAETEGHQLYLYDTFMYAHNDTNIDFDGDGEAGGNITGFIVPEPIGGEEVDGNAAKLTVFVGEGDSVWWGDSIYFNGGSLYNGQNPWNNVWNSQSYGMSEDGVDIDTFEIKWSDGLLDPGATSAQLDLPTGVDSWNLVYIILLLRSETVTGGTTHYVMQPAS
;
A
#
# COMPACT_ATOMS: atom_id res chain seq x y z
N MET A 1 -4.91 12.11 -21.51
CA MET A 1 -5.33 10.73 -21.79
C MET A 1 -6.84 10.72 -21.86
N GLY A 2 -7.42 10.19 -22.93
CA GLY A 2 -8.87 10.15 -23.17
C GLY A 2 -9.16 9.32 -24.42
N GLY A 3 -10.32 8.67 -24.47
CA GLY A 3 -10.71 7.76 -25.56
C GLY A 3 -10.61 6.27 -25.25
N VAL A 4 -10.84 5.88 -24.00
CA VAL A 4 -11.05 4.48 -23.63
C VAL A 4 -12.53 4.31 -23.32
N ASP A 5 -13.21 3.43 -24.03
CA ASP A 5 -14.62 3.07 -23.84
C ASP A 5 -14.69 1.56 -23.59
N GLY A 6 -15.47 1.16 -22.59
CA GLY A 6 -15.66 -0.23 -22.21
C GLY A 6 -17.12 -0.47 -21.86
N ASP A 7 -17.73 -1.48 -22.47
CA ASP A 7 -19.05 -1.97 -22.09
C ASP A 7 -18.89 -2.93 -20.91
N THR A 8 -19.38 -2.50 -19.75
CA THR A 8 -19.12 -3.15 -18.47
C THR A 8 -20.33 -3.94 -18.01
N GLY A 9 -21.38 -4.03 -18.84
CA GLY A 9 -22.62 -4.72 -18.49
C GLY A 9 -23.26 -4.13 -17.22
N ASN A 10 -23.42 -4.96 -16.18
CA ASN A 10 -23.96 -4.58 -14.88
C ASN A 10 -22.86 -4.25 -13.85
N GLN A 11 -21.60 -4.19 -14.27
CA GLN A 11 -20.46 -4.01 -13.41
C GLN A 11 -20.08 -2.55 -13.36
N TRP A 12 -19.77 -2.07 -12.16
CA TRP A 12 -19.16 -0.75 -12.01
C TRP A 12 -17.79 -0.74 -12.67
N SER A 13 -17.44 0.38 -13.29
CA SER A 13 -16.14 0.54 -13.92
C SER A 13 -15.68 1.96 -13.75
N TYR A 14 -14.50 2.07 -13.17
CA TYR A 14 -13.91 3.33 -12.76
C TYR A 14 -12.72 3.60 -13.65
N ALA A 15 -12.77 4.71 -14.38
CA ALA A 15 -11.59 5.28 -15.02
C ALA A 15 -10.95 6.24 -14.03
N GLY A 16 -9.82 5.82 -13.43
CA GLY A 16 -9.06 6.63 -12.48
C GLY A 16 -7.87 7.32 -13.14
N TRP A 17 -7.49 8.47 -12.61
CA TRP A 17 -6.17 9.06 -12.81
C TRP A 17 -5.63 9.44 -11.44
N SER A 18 -4.35 9.18 -11.20
CA SER A 18 -3.64 9.59 -10.00
C SER A 18 -2.71 10.76 -10.32
N LEU A 19 -2.59 11.70 -9.38
CA LEU A 19 -1.57 12.75 -9.41
C LEU A 19 -0.73 12.60 -8.15
N LEU A 20 0.52 12.15 -8.32
CA LEU A 20 1.49 12.10 -7.25
C LEU A 20 2.32 13.40 -7.26
N ILE A 21 2.25 14.15 -6.15
CA ILE A 21 3.05 15.37 -5.96
C ILE A 21 4.15 15.07 -4.95
N ILE A 22 5.40 15.14 -5.41
CA ILE A 22 6.57 15.01 -4.55
C ILE A 22 7.24 16.39 -4.47
N TYR A 23 7.39 16.90 -3.25
CA TYR A 23 8.00 18.19 -2.99
C TYR A 23 8.98 18.08 -1.82
N SER A 24 9.96 18.98 -1.78
CA SER A 24 10.89 19.08 -0.65
C SER A 24 10.37 20.09 0.36
N SER A 25 10.42 19.77 1.65
CA SER A 25 10.29 20.73 2.75
C SER A 25 11.53 20.65 3.64
N ALA A 26 12.03 21.80 4.09
CA ALA A 26 13.13 21.87 5.05
C ALA A 26 12.69 21.46 6.47
N GLU A 27 11.38 21.37 6.70
CA GLU A 27 10.78 21.07 8.01
C GLU A 27 10.34 19.61 8.14
N THR A 28 10.38 18.83 7.05
CA THR A 28 9.99 17.41 7.05
C THR A 28 11.21 16.52 6.88
N GLU A 29 11.18 15.37 7.54
CA GLU A 29 12.23 14.36 7.40
C GLU A 29 12.30 13.79 5.98
N GLY A 30 13.45 13.22 5.64
CA GLY A 30 13.62 12.52 4.37
C GLY A 30 12.76 11.25 4.35
N HIS A 31 12.22 10.93 3.19
CA HIS A 31 11.45 9.71 2.99
C HIS A 31 11.93 8.96 1.74
N GLN A 32 11.86 7.63 1.82
CA GLN A 32 11.96 6.74 0.67
C GLN A 32 10.54 6.39 0.22
N LEU A 33 10.29 6.44 -1.08
CA LEU A 33 9.01 6.12 -1.67
C LEU A 33 9.15 4.88 -2.55
N TYR A 34 8.34 3.87 -2.26
CA TYR A 34 8.06 2.77 -3.17
C TYR A 34 6.65 2.95 -3.75
N LEU A 35 6.53 2.78 -5.06
CA LEU A 35 5.27 2.82 -5.78
C LEU A 35 5.17 1.57 -6.64
N TYR A 36 4.09 0.83 -6.44
CA TYR A 36 3.62 -0.21 -7.33
C TYR A 36 2.34 0.29 -8.02
N ASP A 37 2.27 0.15 -9.35
CA ASP A 37 1.21 0.72 -10.19
C ASP A 37 0.69 -0.23 -11.28
N THR A 38 0.97 -1.52 -11.15
CA THR A 38 0.43 -2.52 -12.06
C THR A 38 -0.94 -2.98 -11.59
N PHE A 39 -1.93 -2.93 -12.50
CA PHE A 39 -3.27 -3.39 -12.19
C PHE A 39 -3.30 -4.91 -12.03
N MET A 40 -3.86 -5.40 -10.93
CA MET A 40 -4.07 -6.84 -10.71
C MET A 40 -5.46 -7.14 -10.21
N TYR A 41 -5.95 -8.32 -10.55
CA TYR A 41 -7.22 -8.83 -10.07
C TYR A 41 -6.99 -9.95 -9.06
N ALA A 42 -7.53 -9.77 -7.85
CA ALA A 42 -7.60 -10.79 -6.82
C ALA A 42 -8.96 -11.49 -6.93
N HIS A 43 -8.93 -12.79 -7.17
CA HIS A 43 -10.13 -13.63 -7.16
C HIS A 43 -10.35 -14.20 -5.75
N ASN A 44 -11.53 -14.73 -5.44
CA ASN A 44 -11.79 -15.33 -4.13
C ASN A 44 -10.73 -16.39 -3.73
N ASP A 45 -10.41 -16.43 -2.45
CA ASP A 45 -9.44 -17.31 -1.79
C ASP A 45 -8.02 -17.21 -2.38
N THR A 46 -7.63 -16.02 -2.85
CA THR A 46 -6.28 -15.76 -3.36
C THR A 46 -5.49 -14.80 -2.48
N ASN A 47 -4.17 -14.95 -2.50
CA ASN A 47 -3.22 -13.91 -2.11
C ASN A 47 -2.38 -13.66 -3.36
N ILE A 48 -2.54 -12.48 -3.97
CA ILE A 48 -1.97 -12.17 -5.27
C ILE A 48 -0.43 -12.17 -5.21
N ASP A 49 0.20 -12.74 -6.24
CA ASP A 49 1.64 -12.63 -6.50
C ASP A 49 1.89 -11.32 -7.24
N PHE A 50 2.15 -10.24 -6.50
CA PHE A 50 2.24 -8.90 -7.11
C PHE A 50 3.65 -8.51 -7.57
N ASP A 51 4.70 -9.20 -7.11
CA ASP A 51 6.07 -9.00 -7.58
C ASP A 51 6.48 -10.01 -8.67
N GLY A 52 5.64 -11.00 -8.96
CA GLY A 52 5.76 -11.93 -10.09
C GLY A 52 6.84 -12.98 -9.88
N ASP A 53 7.16 -13.31 -8.62
CA ASP A 53 8.22 -14.27 -8.28
C ASP A 53 7.72 -15.73 -8.23
N GLY A 54 6.41 -15.94 -8.34
CA GLY A 54 5.75 -17.24 -8.32
C GLY A 54 5.23 -17.65 -6.94
N GLU A 55 5.47 -16.86 -5.90
CA GLU A 55 4.96 -17.05 -4.55
C GLU A 55 3.84 -16.04 -4.24
N ALA A 56 2.95 -16.38 -3.32
CA ALA A 56 1.85 -15.49 -2.95
C ALA A 56 2.35 -14.26 -2.17
N GLY A 57 1.74 -13.10 -2.39
CA GLY A 57 2.14 -11.82 -1.81
C GLY A 57 3.18 -11.11 -2.68
N GLY A 58 4.14 -10.45 -2.04
CA GLY A 58 5.28 -9.89 -2.75
C GLY A 58 6.27 -9.19 -1.83
N ASN A 59 7.53 -9.22 -2.25
CA ASN A 59 8.64 -8.57 -1.58
C ASN A 59 8.83 -7.14 -2.11
N ILE A 60 8.56 -6.17 -1.25
CA ILE A 60 8.96 -4.78 -1.49
C ILE A 60 10.45 -4.67 -1.15
N THR A 61 11.27 -4.22 -2.11
CA THR A 61 12.73 -4.11 -1.95
C THR A 61 13.25 -2.73 -2.39
N GLY A 62 14.54 -2.47 -2.19
CA GLY A 62 15.20 -1.27 -2.69
C GLY A 62 15.17 -0.07 -1.74
N PHE A 63 14.88 -0.32 -0.46
CA PHE A 63 15.00 0.67 0.61
C PHE A 63 16.06 0.26 1.63
N ILE A 64 16.42 1.16 2.54
CA ILE A 64 17.14 0.85 3.77
C ILE A 64 16.39 1.50 4.93
N VAL A 65 15.94 0.71 5.90
CA VAL A 65 15.28 1.23 7.10
C VAL A 65 16.32 1.86 8.02
N PRO A 66 16.19 3.15 8.37
CA PRO A 66 17.15 3.84 9.23
C PRO A 66 16.92 3.57 10.73
N GLU A 67 17.92 3.87 11.58
CA GLU A 67 17.78 3.79 13.05
C GLU A 67 16.79 4.83 13.59
N PRO A 68 15.81 4.49 14.46
CA PRO A 68 14.87 5.44 15.04
C PRO A 68 15.59 6.60 15.71
N ILE A 69 15.03 7.81 15.60
CA ILE A 69 15.54 8.98 16.32
C ILE A 69 14.75 9.18 17.62
N GLY A 70 15.45 9.68 18.65
CA GLY A 70 14.97 9.57 20.03
C GLY A 70 13.52 9.99 20.25
N GLY A 71 12.72 9.05 20.77
CA GLY A 71 11.29 9.19 21.03
C GLY A 71 10.41 8.46 20.01
N GLU A 72 10.93 8.19 18.80
CA GLU A 72 10.19 7.44 17.77
C GLU A 72 10.01 5.97 18.13
N GLU A 73 10.89 5.39 18.94
CA GLU A 73 10.88 3.96 19.25
C GLU A 73 9.56 3.50 19.89
N VAL A 74 8.83 4.44 20.50
CA VAL A 74 7.58 4.18 21.23
C VAL A 74 6.36 4.45 20.35
N ASP A 75 6.25 5.66 19.78
CA ASP A 75 5.05 6.13 19.08
C ASP A 75 5.30 6.62 17.64
N GLY A 76 6.54 6.52 17.15
CA GLY A 76 6.91 6.91 15.80
C GLY A 76 6.59 5.84 14.76
N ASN A 77 6.33 6.29 13.53
CA ASN A 77 6.10 5.41 12.40
C ASN A 77 7.43 5.05 11.73
N ALA A 78 7.71 3.76 11.59
CA ALA A 78 8.79 3.26 10.74
C ALA A 78 8.43 3.41 9.25
N ALA A 79 7.16 3.19 8.91
CA ALA A 79 6.63 3.35 7.57
C ALA A 79 5.13 3.68 7.57
N LYS A 80 4.64 4.12 6.42
CA LYS A 80 3.21 4.23 6.11
C LYS A 80 2.94 3.48 4.81
N LEU A 81 1.95 2.60 4.82
CA LEU A 81 1.51 1.84 3.66
C LEU A 81 0.14 2.34 3.25
N THR A 82 -0.01 2.82 2.02
CA THR A 82 -1.31 3.17 1.43
C THR A 82 -1.62 2.20 0.29
N VAL A 83 -2.79 1.57 0.34
CA VAL A 83 -3.26 0.63 -0.70
C VAL A 83 -4.51 1.19 -1.35
N PHE A 84 -4.57 1.10 -2.67
CA PHE A 84 -5.71 1.51 -3.48
C PHE A 84 -6.33 0.27 -4.08
N VAL A 85 -7.56 -0.04 -3.66
CA VAL A 85 -8.29 -1.23 -4.05
C VAL A 85 -9.59 -0.84 -4.74
N GLY A 86 -9.82 -1.44 -5.90
CA GLY A 86 -11.01 -1.35 -6.72
C GLY A 86 -11.92 -2.53 -6.46
N GLU A 87 -12.51 -2.54 -5.30
CA GLU A 87 -13.73 -3.20 -4.86
C GLU A 87 -13.72 -2.91 -3.35
N GLY A 88 -14.78 -2.29 -2.88
CA GLY A 88 -14.95 -1.97 -1.49
C GLY A 88 -16.43 -2.09 -1.25
N ASP A 89 -16.88 -3.18 -0.68
CA ASP A 89 -18.22 -3.23 -0.11
C ASP A 89 -18.16 -3.89 1.27
N SER A 90 -19.27 -3.87 2.00
CA SER A 90 -19.30 -4.38 3.38
C SER A 90 -20.00 -5.73 3.50
N VAL A 91 -20.27 -6.39 2.36
CA VAL A 91 -21.08 -7.62 2.30
C VAL A 91 -20.24 -8.82 2.68
N TRP A 92 -19.03 -8.92 2.13
CA TRP A 92 -18.14 -10.06 2.35
C TRP A 92 -16.99 -9.71 3.30
N TRP A 93 -16.36 -10.77 3.79
CA TRP A 93 -15.37 -10.74 4.85
C TRP A 93 -14.26 -11.71 4.45
N GLY A 94 -13.08 -11.55 5.05
CA GLY A 94 -11.92 -12.40 4.82
C GLY A 94 -10.75 -11.66 4.17
N ASP A 95 -10.98 -10.44 3.69
CA ASP A 95 -9.92 -9.55 3.24
C ASP A 95 -9.04 -9.13 4.40
N SER A 96 -7.74 -9.26 4.20
CA SER A 96 -6.75 -8.91 5.18
C SER A 96 -5.50 -8.39 4.48
N ILE A 97 -4.70 -7.66 5.24
CA ILE A 97 -3.39 -7.22 4.80
C ILE A 97 -2.39 -7.58 5.89
N TYR A 98 -1.25 -8.14 5.48
CA TYR A 98 -0.16 -8.48 6.39
C TYR A 98 1.15 -7.89 5.91
N PHE A 99 1.88 -7.26 6.83
CA PHE A 99 3.20 -6.71 6.58
C PHE A 99 4.21 -7.43 7.46
N ASN A 100 5.18 -8.12 6.85
CA ASN A 100 6.12 -9.02 7.52
C ASN A 100 5.40 -9.99 8.49
N GLY A 101 4.25 -10.52 8.06
CA GLY A 101 3.41 -11.44 8.82
C GLY A 101 2.53 -10.81 9.91
N GLY A 102 2.66 -9.51 10.19
CA GLY A 102 1.79 -8.78 11.10
C GLY A 102 0.55 -8.23 10.39
N SER A 103 -0.64 -8.44 10.97
CA SER A 103 -1.89 -7.92 10.39
C SER A 103 -1.94 -6.40 10.52
N LEU A 104 -2.24 -5.70 9.42
CA LEU A 104 -2.50 -4.27 9.42
C LEU A 104 -4.01 -4.03 9.44
N TYR A 105 -4.46 -3.23 10.40
CA TYR A 105 -5.86 -2.87 10.55
C TYR A 105 -5.96 -1.58 11.36
N ASN A 106 -7.12 -0.94 11.32
CA ASN A 106 -7.38 0.23 12.15
C ASN A 106 -8.86 0.24 12.61
N GLY A 107 -9.27 1.29 13.31
CA GLY A 107 -10.64 1.37 13.83
C GLY A 107 -11.72 1.45 12.75
N GLN A 108 -11.36 1.87 11.55
CA GLN A 108 -12.25 1.98 10.39
C GLN A 108 -12.20 0.73 9.52
N ASN A 109 -11.02 0.11 9.39
CA ASN A 109 -10.74 -1.01 8.49
C ASN A 109 -10.36 -2.22 9.36
N PRO A 110 -11.34 -3.04 9.76
CA PRO A 110 -11.10 -4.18 10.65
C PRO A 110 -10.26 -5.26 9.97
N TRP A 111 -9.49 -5.99 10.78
CA TRP A 111 -8.48 -6.95 10.31
C TRP A 111 -8.97 -8.04 9.34
N ASN A 112 -10.26 -8.37 9.34
CA ASN A 112 -10.86 -9.39 8.48
C ASN A 112 -11.89 -8.82 7.48
N ASN A 113 -11.88 -7.51 7.29
CA ASN A 113 -12.62 -6.83 6.24
C ASN A 113 -11.96 -5.45 6.04
N VAL A 114 -10.73 -5.47 5.54
CA VAL A 114 -9.96 -4.23 5.35
C VAL A 114 -10.42 -3.45 4.13
N TRP A 115 -11.01 -4.10 3.12
CA TRP A 115 -11.59 -3.49 1.90
C TRP A 115 -13.10 -3.32 2.06
N ASN A 116 -13.49 -2.44 2.98
CA ASN A 116 -14.88 -2.31 3.43
C ASN A 116 -15.58 -1.05 2.90
N SER A 117 -15.00 -0.42 1.87
CA SER A 117 -15.45 0.83 1.27
C SER A 117 -15.43 2.03 2.21
N GLN A 118 -14.58 1.97 3.24
CA GLN A 118 -14.34 3.04 4.19
C GLN A 118 -12.88 3.47 4.10
N SER A 119 -12.63 4.66 3.55
CA SER A 119 -11.29 5.24 3.50
C SER A 119 -11.19 6.50 4.36
N TYR A 120 -9.98 6.98 4.62
CA TYR A 120 -9.84 8.15 5.49
C TYR A 120 -10.52 9.39 4.89
N GLY A 121 -11.61 9.84 5.50
CA GLY A 121 -12.37 11.00 5.07
C GLY A 121 -13.30 10.78 3.87
N MET A 122 -13.49 9.54 3.42
CA MET A 122 -14.46 9.18 2.37
C MET A 122 -15.03 7.77 2.58
N SER A 123 -16.24 7.54 2.07
CA SER A 123 -16.91 6.25 2.10
C SER A 123 -17.69 6.13 0.80
N GLU A 124 -17.17 5.39 -0.16
CA GLU A 124 -17.77 5.21 -1.47
C GLU A 124 -17.70 3.74 -1.84
N ASP A 125 -18.84 3.15 -2.19
CA ASP A 125 -18.88 1.76 -2.60
C ASP A 125 -18.02 1.54 -3.86
N GLY A 126 -17.24 0.46 -3.86
CA GLY A 126 -16.35 0.04 -4.93
C GLY A 126 -14.94 0.62 -4.86
N VAL A 127 -14.59 1.41 -3.83
CA VAL A 127 -13.27 2.04 -3.69
C VAL A 127 -12.77 1.98 -2.25
N ASP A 128 -11.55 1.50 -2.08
CA ASP A 128 -10.79 1.61 -0.82
C ASP A 128 -9.41 2.26 -1.06
N ILE A 129 -9.11 3.26 -0.24
CA ILE A 129 -7.86 4.03 -0.22
C ILE A 129 -7.39 4.11 1.23
N ASP A 130 -6.73 3.04 1.66
CA ASP A 130 -6.46 2.83 3.08
C ASP A 130 -5.00 3.02 3.40
N THR A 131 -4.75 3.81 4.44
CA THR A 131 -3.41 4.02 4.96
C THR A 131 -3.25 3.35 6.32
N PHE A 132 -2.23 2.52 6.41
CA PHE A 132 -1.82 1.81 7.62
C PHE A 132 -0.49 2.40 8.10
N GLU A 133 -0.46 2.77 9.38
CA GLU A 133 0.76 3.23 10.03
C GLU A 133 1.48 2.01 10.63
N ILE A 134 2.74 1.83 10.27
CA ILE A 134 3.60 0.76 10.79
C ILE A 134 4.57 1.42 11.77
N LYS A 135 4.38 1.18 13.06
CA LYS A 135 5.19 1.76 14.13
C LYS A 135 6.44 0.96 14.38
N TRP A 136 7.47 1.64 14.90
CA TRP A 136 8.66 0.96 15.41
C TRP A 136 8.31 -0.08 16.49
N SER A 137 7.34 0.25 17.34
CA SER A 137 6.87 -0.62 18.42
C SER A 137 6.07 -1.85 17.96
N ASP A 138 5.64 -1.90 16.69
CA ASP A 138 4.96 -3.07 16.14
C ASP A 138 5.94 -4.23 15.88
N GLY A 139 7.24 -3.95 15.78
CA GLY A 139 8.26 -4.97 15.48
C GLY A 139 8.14 -5.58 14.08
N LEU A 140 7.47 -4.89 13.16
CA LEU A 140 7.27 -5.34 11.78
C LEU A 140 8.37 -4.83 10.83
N LEU A 141 9.18 -3.86 11.25
CA LEU A 141 10.31 -3.33 10.49
C LEU A 141 11.47 -3.05 11.44
N ASP A 142 12.60 -3.72 11.19
CA ASP A 142 13.83 -3.51 11.94
C ASP A 142 14.75 -2.50 11.23
N PRO A 143 15.53 -1.69 11.98
CA PRO A 143 16.63 -0.92 11.41
C PRO A 143 17.58 -1.79 10.57
N GLY A 144 17.97 -1.29 9.41
CA GLY A 144 18.81 -1.97 8.43
C GLY A 144 18.06 -2.93 7.49
N ALA A 145 16.76 -3.17 7.69
CA ALA A 145 15.97 -3.96 6.75
C ALA A 145 16.00 -3.33 5.35
N THR A 146 16.11 -4.18 4.32
CA THR A 146 16.18 -3.77 2.91
C THR A 146 15.04 -4.32 2.05
N SER A 147 14.16 -5.11 2.68
CA SER A 147 12.98 -5.69 2.09
C SER A 147 11.88 -5.85 3.14
N ALA A 148 10.65 -5.95 2.68
CA ALA A 148 9.51 -6.34 3.47
C ALA A 148 8.54 -7.18 2.64
N GLN A 149 7.98 -8.21 3.25
CA GLN A 149 6.91 -9.01 2.66
C GLN A 149 5.58 -8.30 2.90
N LEU A 150 4.78 -8.21 1.85
CA LEU A 150 3.39 -7.79 1.91
C LEU A 150 2.50 -8.90 1.39
N ASP A 151 1.49 -9.27 2.17
CA ASP A 151 0.47 -10.23 1.76
C ASP A 151 -0.89 -9.52 1.73
N LEU A 152 -1.65 -9.78 0.67
CA LEU A 152 -2.97 -9.23 0.42
C LEU A 152 -3.97 -10.38 0.17
N PRO A 153 -4.22 -11.25 1.16
CA PRO A 153 -5.19 -12.33 0.99
C PRO A 153 -6.63 -11.79 0.96
N THR A 154 -7.44 -12.44 0.14
CA THR A 154 -8.90 -12.32 0.14
C THR A 154 -9.55 -13.65 0.49
N GLY A 155 -10.75 -13.55 1.07
CA GLY A 155 -11.63 -14.69 1.33
C GLY A 155 -12.65 -14.84 0.21
N VAL A 156 -13.92 -14.57 0.52
CA VAL A 156 -15.02 -14.73 -0.44
C VAL A 156 -15.06 -13.59 -1.47
N ASP A 157 -14.39 -12.47 -1.19
CA ASP A 157 -14.45 -11.27 -2.02
C ASP A 157 -13.54 -11.32 -3.25
N SER A 158 -13.64 -10.32 -4.12
CA SER A 158 -12.83 -10.26 -5.34
C SER A 158 -12.60 -8.83 -5.81
N TRP A 159 -11.41 -8.33 -5.54
CA TRP A 159 -11.06 -6.94 -5.73
C TRP A 159 -9.95 -6.73 -6.76
N ASN A 160 -9.72 -5.47 -7.13
CA ASN A 160 -8.64 -5.10 -8.03
C ASN A 160 -7.58 -4.28 -7.30
N LEU A 161 -6.32 -4.73 -7.33
CA LEU A 161 -5.21 -3.89 -6.92
C LEU A 161 -5.00 -2.78 -7.94
N VAL A 162 -4.96 -1.54 -7.49
CA VAL A 162 -4.69 -0.38 -8.35
C VAL A 162 -3.29 0.18 -8.08
N TYR A 163 -3.00 0.52 -6.82
CA TYR A 163 -1.71 1.06 -6.39
C TYR A 163 -1.33 0.57 -5.00
N ILE A 164 -0.01 0.47 -4.78
CA ILE A 164 0.56 0.39 -3.44
C ILE A 164 1.60 1.50 -3.32
N ILE A 165 1.48 2.30 -2.27
CA ILE A 165 2.48 3.28 -1.88
C ILE A 165 3.03 2.86 -0.52
N LEU A 166 4.34 2.58 -0.46
CA LEU A 166 5.04 2.43 0.81
C LEU A 166 5.97 3.63 0.98
N LEU A 167 5.72 4.40 2.03
CA LEU A 167 6.55 5.51 2.45
C LEU A 167 7.37 5.07 3.66
N LEU A 168 8.67 4.95 3.49
CA LEU A 168 9.58 4.66 4.60
C LEU A 168 10.31 5.92 5.03
N ARG A 169 10.69 5.98 6.29
CA ARG A 169 11.63 7.00 6.75
C ARG A 169 12.99 6.81 6.07
N SER A 170 13.67 7.91 5.79
CA SER A 170 15.07 7.92 5.33
C SER A 170 15.95 8.47 6.44
N GLU A 171 17.23 8.09 6.48
CA GLU A 171 18.21 8.86 7.25
C GLU A 171 18.11 10.34 6.86
N THR A 172 18.33 11.22 7.83
CA THR A 172 18.40 12.68 7.62
C THR A 172 19.68 13.01 6.85
N VAL A 173 19.74 12.67 5.56
CA VAL A 173 20.90 13.04 4.74
C VAL A 173 20.77 14.52 4.42
N THR A 174 21.67 15.31 4.98
CA THR A 174 21.85 16.72 4.64
C THR A 174 22.31 16.79 3.18
N GLY A 175 21.37 16.90 2.24
CA GLY A 175 21.59 17.18 0.82
C GLY A 175 22.03 15.98 -0.03
N GLY A 176 21.19 15.55 -0.97
CA GLY A 176 21.59 14.60 -2.00
C GLY A 176 20.42 14.08 -2.86
N THR A 177 20.50 14.40 -4.15
CA THR A 177 19.77 13.93 -5.35
C THR A 177 18.61 12.92 -5.21
N THR A 178 17.44 13.33 -5.75
CA THR A 178 16.32 12.44 -6.07
C THR A 178 16.58 11.69 -7.38
N HIS A 179 16.46 10.36 -7.36
CA HIS A 179 16.52 9.53 -8.57
C HIS A 179 15.17 8.84 -8.77
N TYR A 180 14.55 9.03 -9.93
CA TYR A 180 13.36 8.28 -10.35
C TYR A 180 13.73 7.34 -11.49
N VAL A 181 13.54 6.05 -11.30
CA VAL A 181 13.58 5.06 -12.39
C VAL A 181 12.16 4.56 -12.58
N MET A 182 11.47 5.08 -13.60
CA MET A 182 10.20 4.52 -14.05
C MET A 182 10.52 3.41 -15.06
N GLN A 183 10.14 2.18 -14.75
CA GLN A 183 10.23 1.10 -15.73
C GLN A 183 9.05 1.23 -16.71
N PRO A 184 9.28 1.12 -18.03
CA PRO A 184 8.18 1.06 -18.98
C PRO A 184 7.39 -0.24 -18.79
N ALA A 185 6.06 -0.16 -18.83
CA ALA A 185 5.20 -1.32 -18.95
C ALA A 185 5.62 -2.14 -20.19
N SER A 186 5.92 -3.42 -19.99
CA SER A 186 6.28 -4.39 -21.03
C SER A 186 5.07 -4.88 -21.80
#